data_AF-A0AAN9IUI1-F1
#
_entry.id   AF-A0AAN9IUI1-F1
#
_cell.length_a   1.000
_cell.length_b   1.000
_cell.length_c   1.000
_cell.angle_alpha   90.00
_cell.angle_beta   90.00
_cell.angle_gamma   90.00
#
_symmetry.space_group_name_H-M   'P 1'
#
loop_
_entity.id
_entity.type
_entity.pdbx_description
1 polymer ?
#
loop_
_entity_poly.entity_id
_entity_poly.type
_entity_poly.pdbx_seq_one_letter_code
_entity_poly.pdbx_strand_id
1 'polypeptide(L)'
;MFENVPSRDAIFMKCELHDWSDDHCLRLLKNCYKAILDAGKMIVVDSVLSIMPEKTVAAKGALGSDVIMMTQKRRWEGANNRSVEH
;
A
#
# COMPACT_ATOMS: atom_id res chain seq x y z
N MET A 1 -3.61 4.93 -10.35
CA MET A 1 -4.34 4.20 -9.27
C MET A 1 -5.30 3.24 -9.96
N PHE A 2 -5.47 2.01 -9.46
CA PHE A 2 -6.33 1.04 -10.13
C PHE A 2 -7.81 1.48 -10.06
N GLU A 3 -8.40 1.74 -11.22
CA GLU A 3 -9.82 2.10 -11.33
C GLU A 3 -10.71 0.90 -11.02
N ASN A 4 -10.30 -0.30 -11.43
CA ASN A 4 -11.02 -1.55 -11.20
C ASN A 4 -10.08 -2.64 -10.68
N VAL A 5 -10.51 -3.35 -9.65
CA VAL A 5 -9.83 -4.55 -9.13
C VAL A 5 -10.70 -5.75 -9.50
N PRO A 6 -10.17 -6.79 -10.16
CA PRO A 6 -10.96 -7.94 -10.57
C PRO A 6 -11.45 -8.73 -9.36
N SER A 7 -12.62 -9.37 -9.49
CA SER A 7 -13.20 -10.18 -8.42
C SER A 7 -12.33 -11.39 -8.09
N ARG A 8 -11.98 -11.59 -6.81
CA ARG A 8 -11.09 -12.67 -6.33
C ARG A 8 -11.42 -13.13 -4.91
N ASP A 9 -10.99 -14.34 -4.57
CA ASP A 9 -11.10 -14.91 -3.21
C ASP A 9 -10.07 -14.29 -2.23
N ALA A 10 -8.96 -13.79 -2.76
CA ALA A 10 -7.97 -13.08 -1.96
C ALA A 10 -7.29 -11.97 -2.77
N ILE A 11 -6.96 -10.88 -2.08
CA ILE A 11 -6.15 -9.78 -2.60
C ILE A 11 -4.90 -9.70 -1.73
N PHE A 12 -3.74 -9.79 -2.36
CA PHE A 12 -2.44 -9.67 -1.70
C PHE A 12 -1.78 -8.35 -2.11
N MET A 13 -1.44 -7.50 -1.15
CA MET A 13 -0.74 -6.24 -1.35
C MET A 13 0.53 -6.22 -0.52
N LYS A 14 1.67 -5.93 -1.15
CA LYS A 14 2.98 -5.87 -0.48
C LYS A 14 3.63 -4.53 -0.76
N CYS A 15 3.94 -3.77 0.29
CA CYS A 15 4.62 -2.47 0.19
C CYS A 15 3.90 -1.48 -0.73
N GLU A 16 2.57 -1.57 -0.83
CA GLU A 16 1.79 -0.64 -1.66
C GLU A 16 1.29 0.53 -0.83
N LEU A 17 0.85 0.31 0.41
CA LEU A 17 0.15 1.34 1.18
C LEU A 17 1.08 2.48 1.62
N HIS A 18 2.35 2.20 1.91
CA HIS A 18 3.29 3.26 2.30
C HIS A 18 3.69 4.23 1.16
N ASP A 19 3.38 3.90 -0.10
CA ASP A 19 3.70 4.74 -1.27
C ASP A 19 2.64 5.84 -1.49
N TRP A 20 1.49 5.72 -0.82
CA TRP A 20 0.30 6.52 -1.08
C TRP A 20 -0.09 7.34 0.15
N SER A 21 -0.74 8.49 -0.08
CA SER A 21 -1.37 9.23 1.03
C SER A 21 -2.60 8.49 1.55
N ASP A 22 -3.04 8.82 2.76
CA ASP A 22 -4.19 8.18 3.42
C ASP A 22 -5.45 8.18 2.52
N ASP A 23 -5.75 9.29 1.85
CA ASP A 23 -6.90 9.37 0.92
C ASP A 23 -6.79 8.39 -0.26
N HIS A 24 -5.57 8.16 -0.75
CA HIS A 24 -5.32 7.22 -1.83
C HIS A 24 -5.41 5.78 -1.32
N CYS A 25 -4.82 5.49 -0.17
CA CYS A 25 -4.96 4.21 0.52
C CYS A 25 -6.43 3.85 0.75
N LEU A 26 -7.23 4.79 1.27
CA LEU A 26 -8.65 4.58 1.51
C LEU A 26 -9.41 4.24 0.23
N ARG A 27 -9.13 4.93 -0.88
CA ARG A 27 -9.78 4.62 -2.16
C ARG A 27 -9.34 3.24 -2.68
N LEU A 28 -8.07 2.86 -2.51
CA LEU A 28 -7.54 1.58 -2.97
C LEU A 28 -8.18 0.44 -2.18
N LEU A 29 -8.16 0.54 -0.85
CA LEU A 29 -8.75 -0.45 0.06
C LEU A 29 -10.26 -0.60 -0.19
N LYS A 30 -10.98 0.49 -0.48
CA LYS A 30 -12.41 0.43 -0.86
C LYS A 30 -12.63 -0.32 -2.19
N ASN A 31 -11.77 -0.12 -3.19
CA ASN A 31 -11.86 -0.85 -4.46
C ASN A 31 -11.54 -2.33 -4.27
N CYS A 32 -10.50 -2.66 -3.49
CA CYS A 32 -10.18 -4.04 -3.13
C CYS A 32 -11.32 -4.71 -2.37
N TYR A 33 -11.94 -4.03 -1.41
CA TYR A 33 -13.06 -4.56 -0.64
C TYR A 33 -14.26 -4.92 -1.54
N LYS A 34 -14.58 -4.08 -2.53
CA LYS A 34 -15.64 -4.36 -3.51
C LYS A 34 -15.32 -5.55 -4.44
N ALA A 35 -14.05 -5.88 -4.60
CA ALA A 35 -13.59 -6.96 -5.47
C ALA A 35 -13.40 -8.29 -4.73
N ILE A 36 -13.60 -8.33 -3.41
CA ILE A 36 -13.52 -9.56 -2.63
C ILE A 36 -14.88 -10.28 -2.69
N LEU A 37 -14.86 -11.54 -3.10
CA LEU A 37 -16.03 -12.43 -3.04
C LEU A 37 -16.40 -12.73 -1.58
N ASP A 38 -17.64 -13.16 -1.32
CA ASP A 38 -18.10 -13.47 0.04
C ASP A 38 -17.13 -14.43 0.77
N ALA A 39 -16.70 -14.02 1.98
CA ALA A 39 -15.69 -14.68 2.81
C ALA A 39 -14.22 -14.65 2.31
N GLY A 40 -13.91 -13.90 1.25
CA GLY A 40 -12.54 -13.70 0.80
C GLY A 40 -11.70 -12.80 1.73
N LYS A 41 -10.39 -12.75 1.49
CA LYS A 41 -9.42 -12.11 2.40
C LYS A 41 -8.52 -11.08 1.71
N MET A 42 -8.30 -9.96 2.39
CA MET A 42 -7.24 -9.01 2.02
C MET A 42 -6.02 -9.25 2.89
N ILE A 43 -4.87 -9.51 2.27
CA ILE A 43 -3.60 -9.75 2.95
C ILE A 43 -2.68 -8.58 2.61
N VAL A 44 -2.29 -7.83 3.64
CA VAL A 44 -1.39 -6.69 3.51
C VAL A 44 -0.05 -7.03 4.16
N VAL A 45 1.03 -6.81 3.44
CA VAL A 45 2.40 -6.95 3.93
C VAL A 45 3.08 -5.57 3.83
N ASP A 46 3.20 -4.90 4.96
CA ASP A 46 3.87 -3.60 5.05
C ASP A 46 4.60 -3.47 6.38
N SER A 47 5.51 -2.49 6.46
CA SER A 47 6.20 -2.13 7.69
C SER A 47 5.24 -1.44 8.64
N VAL A 48 5.16 -1.92 9.88
CA VAL A 48 4.36 -1.28 10.93
C VAL A 48 5.31 -0.53 11.85
N LEU A 49 5.13 0.79 11.95
CA LEU A 49 5.87 1.62 12.88
C LEU A 49 5.30 1.47 14.29
N SER A 50 6.18 1.22 15.25
CA SER A 50 5.81 1.24 16.66
C SER A 50 5.65 2.68 17.13
N ILE A 51 4.63 2.93 17.96
CA ILE A 51 4.41 4.24 18.59
C ILE A 51 5.56 4.58 19.53
N MET A 52 6.15 3.56 20.17
CA MET A 52 7.28 3.74 21.08
C MET A 52 8.59 3.35 20.38
N PRO A 53 9.69 4.09 20.60
CA PRO A 53 10.98 3.73 20.03
C PRO A 53 11.44 2.35 20.53
N GLU A 54 11.60 1.41 19.60
CA GLU A 54 12.11 0.08 19.87
C GLU A 54 13.53 -0.08 19.33
N LYS A 55 14.36 -0.85 20.03
CA LYS A 55 15.77 -1.08 19.65
C LYS A 55 15.97 -2.28 18.73
N THR A 56 14.89 -2.99 18.37
CA THR A 56 14.96 -4.20 17.56
C THR A 56 15.44 -3.89 16.14
N VAL A 57 16.03 -4.89 15.48
CA VAL A 57 16.46 -4.73 14.07
C VAL A 57 15.28 -4.45 13.17
N ALA A 58 14.13 -5.09 13.42
CA ALA A 58 12.89 -4.85 12.68
C ALA A 58 12.41 -3.39 12.82
N ALA A 59 12.39 -2.84 14.05
CA ALA A 59 11.99 -1.46 14.28
C ALA A 59 12.94 -0.46 13.61
N LYS A 60 14.26 -0.70 13.67
CA LYS A 60 15.25 0.11 12.94
C LYS A 60 15.04 0.05 11.42
N GLY A 61 14.69 -1.12 10.88
CA GLY A 61 14.37 -1.30 9.47
C GLY A 61 13.11 -0.51 9.06
N ALA A 62 12.04 -0.61 9.84
CA ALA A 62 10.80 0.14 9.60
C ALA A 62 11.03 1.66 9.66
N LEU A 63 11.76 2.16 10.66
CA LEU A 63 12.14 3.57 10.77
C LEU A 63 13.05 4.02 9.62
N GLY A 64 14.00 3.19 9.20
CA GLY A 64 14.84 3.47 8.04
C GLY A 64 14.00 3.60 6.77
N SER A 65 13.02 2.70 6.58
CA SER A 65 12.05 2.78 5.48
C SER A 65 11.25 4.08 5.53
N ASP A 66 10.72 4.46 6.69
CA ASP A 66 9.95 5.70 6.88
C ASP A 66 10.74 6.95 6.47
N VAL A 67 11.98 7.08 6.96
CA VAL A 67 12.88 8.18 6.59
C VAL A 67 13.20 8.18 5.09
N ILE A 68 13.38 6.99 4.49
CA ILE A 68 13.62 6.86 3.06
C ILE A 68 12.42 7.36 2.25
N MET A 69 11.18 7.03 2.66
CA MET A 69 9.96 7.44 1.97
C MET A 69 9.82 8.97 1.89
N MET A 70 10.32 9.71 2.88
CA MET A 70 10.34 11.18 2.88
C MET A 70 11.16 11.78 1.71
N THR A 71 12.08 11.01 1.13
CA THR A 71 12.91 11.42 -0.01
C THR A 71 12.39 10.92 -1.36
N GLN A 72 11.51 9.92 -1.37
CA GLN A 72 11.03 9.22 -2.55
C GLN A 72 9.66 9.74 -3.06
N LYS A 73 9.48 11.06 -3.23
CA LYS A 73 8.23 11.60 -3.82
C LYS A 73 8.04 11.33 -5.33
N ARG A 74 8.94 10.60 -6.01
CA ARG A 74 9.00 10.54 -7.49
C ARG A 74 8.23 9.40 -8.17
N ARG A 75 7.61 8.46 -7.43
CA ARG A 75 6.83 7.37 -8.06
C ARG A 75 5.52 7.87 -8.72
N TRP A 76 5.06 9.07 -8.34
CA TRP A 76 3.73 9.58 -8.62
C TRP A 76 3.49 10.13 -10.03
N GLU A 77 4.40 10.93 -10.61
CA GLU A 77 4.17 11.52 -11.94
C GLU A 77 4.14 10.46 -13.06
N GLY A 78 4.90 9.38 -12.91
CA GLY A 78 4.98 8.31 -13.93
C GLY A 78 3.89 7.24 -13.85
N ALA A 79 3.15 7.13 -12.75
CA ALA A 79 2.10 6.10 -12.58
C ALA A 79 0.72 6.58 -13.05
N ASN A 80 0.45 7.89 -13.01
CA ASN A 80 -0.79 8.44 -13.54
C ASN A 80 -0.86 8.35 -15.08
N ASN A 81 0.30 8.36 -15.76
CA ASN A 81 0.39 8.21 -17.22
C ASN A 81 0.32 6.77 -17.74
N ARG A 82 0.42 5.75 -16.88
CA ARG A 82 0.36 4.33 -17.30
C ARG A 82 -0.97 3.64 -17.02
N SER A 83 -1.93 4.36 -16.43
CA SER A 83 -3.30 3.84 -16.19
C SER A 83 -4.22 4.08 -17.39
N VAL A 84 -3.75 4.81 -18.42
CA VAL A 84 -4.50 5.15 -19.65
C VAL A 84 -4.06 4.27 -20.82
N GLU A 85 -3.03 3.44 -20.62
CA GLU A 85 -2.58 2.44 -21.60
C GLU A 85 -2.84 1.05 -21.01
N HIS A 86 -3.80 0.35 -21.63
CA HIS A 86 -4.27 -1.03 -21.41
C HIS A 86 -5.58 -1.22 -20.63
#